data_AF-A0A8B6CIS0-F1
#
_entry.id   AF-A0A8B6CIS0-F1
#
_cell.length_a   1.000
_cell.length_b   1.000
_cell.length_c   1.000
_cell.angle_alpha   90.00
_cell.angle_beta   90.00
_cell.angle_gamma   90.00
#
_symmetry.space_group_name_H-M   'P 1'
#
loop_
_entity.id
_entity.type
_entity.pdbx_description
1 polymer ?
#
loop_
_entity_poly.entity_id
_entity_poly.type
_entity_poly.pdbx_seq_one_letter_code
_entity_poly.pdbx_strand_id
1 'polypeptide(L)'
;MARRAIGNARGRRISIGCCGCLKKFHFAGNWKKRWLVVKDSFVAYIRPRDGLVCDVMLMDTDFKIETGMGATGAPHGLLISNLSRNLLAKCWTSRKAEEWKASIETAVSTGMGSDYTKKNRFNSFAPVREKSYAKWFIDGSSYFSAVAEALESAKEEIFITDWWLSPEIYLKRHTMDWNRWRLDKVLERKAKEGVKIFILLYKEMSVALNISSIYSKHILSKACPENIKILRHPDHGAGGVLLWAHHEKIVCVDQKVAFLGGIDLCYGRWDDAQHKLTDLGCVIYDHGTSVQ
;
A
#
# COMPACT_ATOMS: atom_id res chain seq x y z
N MET A 1 21.76 -3.36 -8.19
CA MET A 1 22.48 -2.29 -8.93
C MET A 1 21.49 -1.24 -9.41
N ALA A 2 21.47 -0.05 -8.80
CA ALA A 2 20.68 1.07 -9.34
C ALA A 2 21.46 1.68 -10.50
N ARG A 3 21.01 1.50 -11.75
CA ARG A 3 21.55 2.25 -12.89
C ARG A 3 21.08 3.69 -12.76
N ARG A 4 21.92 4.55 -12.20
CA ARG A 4 21.73 6.00 -12.16
C ARG A 4 22.30 6.57 -13.46
N ALA A 5 21.47 7.09 -14.35
CA ALA A 5 21.95 7.95 -15.43
C ALA A 5 20.91 9.00 -15.79
N ILE A 6 21.35 10.25 -15.65
CA ILE A 6 20.63 11.50 -15.81
C ILE A 6 20.15 11.62 -17.26
N GLY A 7 18.85 11.54 -17.46
CA GLY A 7 18.21 11.83 -18.73
C GLY A 7 17.19 12.94 -18.57
N ASN A 8 17.26 13.97 -19.41
CA ASN A 8 16.24 15.00 -19.48
C ASN A 8 15.02 14.44 -20.23
N ALA A 9 14.20 13.62 -19.57
CA ALA A 9 12.96 13.12 -20.17
C ALA A 9 11.87 14.18 -19.97
N ARG A 10 11.19 14.56 -21.05
CA ARG A 10 9.98 15.38 -20.96
C ARG A 10 8.81 14.40 -20.81
N GLY A 11 8.08 14.41 -19.69
CA GLY A 11 7.06 13.38 -19.38
C GLY A 11 5.66 13.95 -19.17
N ARG A 12 4.63 13.21 -19.64
CA ARG A 12 3.21 13.48 -19.37
C ARG A 12 2.51 12.21 -18.88
N ARG A 13 1.71 12.35 -17.82
CA ARG A 13 0.78 11.31 -17.36
C ARG A 13 -0.47 11.34 -18.25
N ILE A 14 -0.83 10.18 -18.81
CA ILE A 14 -2.09 10.00 -19.53
C ILE A 14 -2.87 8.95 -18.74
N SER A 15 -3.96 9.37 -18.10
CA SER A 15 -4.88 8.44 -17.45
C SER A 15 -5.64 7.67 -18.53
N ILE A 16 -5.78 6.36 -18.37
CA ILE A 16 -6.71 5.59 -19.19
C ILE A 16 -8.11 5.96 -18.68
N GLY A 17 -8.81 6.82 -19.43
CA GLY A 17 -10.23 7.07 -19.19
C GLY A 17 -11.07 5.87 -19.66
N CYS A 18 -12.33 5.81 -19.20
CA CYS A 18 -13.33 4.75 -19.41
C CYS A 18 -13.68 4.42 -20.89
N CYS A 19 -12.99 4.99 -21.87
CA CYS A 19 -13.11 4.63 -23.28
C CYS A 19 -11.72 4.42 -23.88
N GLY A 20 -11.39 3.18 -24.25
CA GLY A 20 -10.14 2.78 -24.91
C GLY A 20 -9.89 3.39 -26.30
N CYS A 21 -10.57 4.49 -26.66
CA CYS A 21 -10.55 5.12 -27.98
C CYS A 21 -9.55 6.28 -28.11
N LEU A 22 -8.94 6.77 -27.02
CA LEU A 22 -8.05 7.95 -27.04
C LEU A 22 -6.55 7.64 -27.18
N LYS A 23 -6.18 6.51 -27.79
CA LYS A 23 -4.76 6.12 -27.98
C LYS A 23 -3.96 7.08 -28.90
N LYS A 24 -4.61 8.03 -29.60
CA LYS A 24 -3.95 8.84 -30.65
C LYS A 24 -4.11 10.36 -30.56
N PHE A 25 -4.84 10.91 -29.58
CA PHE A 25 -5.04 12.36 -29.46
C PHE A 25 -4.33 12.94 -28.24
N HIS A 26 -3.09 13.38 -28.45
CA HIS A 26 -2.31 14.11 -27.45
C HIS A 26 -2.72 15.59 -27.45
N PHE A 27 -3.78 15.94 -26.72
CA PHE A 27 -4.18 17.36 -26.55
C PHE A 27 -3.04 18.20 -25.97
N ALA A 28 -2.72 19.36 -26.57
CA ALA A 28 -1.60 20.23 -26.22
C ALA A 28 -1.33 20.34 -24.70
N GLY A 29 -0.16 19.87 -24.27
CA GLY A 29 0.26 19.91 -22.86
C GLY A 29 1.74 20.23 -22.73
N ASN A 30 2.09 21.01 -21.71
CA ASN A 30 3.47 21.43 -21.49
C ASN A 30 4.35 20.26 -21.04
N TRP A 31 5.34 19.94 -21.86
CA TRP A 31 6.36 18.96 -21.55
C TRP A 31 7.24 19.41 -20.37
N LYS A 32 7.38 18.56 -19.34
CA LYS A 32 8.20 18.87 -18.16
C LYS A 32 9.38 17.93 -18.03
N LYS A 33 10.59 18.47 -17.79
CA LYS A 33 11.81 17.70 -17.50
C LYS A 33 11.62 16.79 -16.28
N ARG A 34 12.05 15.54 -16.39
CA ARG A 34 11.98 14.47 -15.40
C ARG A 34 13.24 13.62 -15.49
N TRP A 35 13.66 13.07 -14.36
CA TRP A 35 14.59 11.94 -14.32
C TRP A 35 13.77 10.65 -14.30
N LEU A 36 14.15 9.69 -15.15
CA LEU A 36 13.56 8.36 -15.16
C LEU A 36 14.43 7.42 -14.33
N VAL A 37 13.81 6.61 -13.49
CA VAL A 37 14.47 5.62 -12.63
C VAL A 37 13.87 4.27 -12.93
N VAL A 38 14.73 3.30 -13.25
CA VAL A 38 14.32 1.91 -13.50
C VAL A 38 14.80 1.07 -12.33
N LYS A 39 13.86 0.35 -11.73
CA LYS A 39 14.08 -0.64 -10.68
C LYS A 39 13.69 -2.02 -11.21
N ASP A 40 13.95 -3.03 -10.40
CA ASP A 40 13.66 -4.43 -10.72
C ASP A 40 12.17 -4.75 -10.82
N SER A 41 11.28 -4.00 -10.15
CA SER A 41 9.82 -4.23 -10.20
C SER A 41 8.99 -3.02 -10.63
N PHE A 42 9.62 -1.87 -10.91
CA PHE A 42 8.91 -0.66 -11.29
C PHE A 42 9.77 0.35 -12.07
N VAL A 43 9.09 1.30 -12.71
CA VAL A 43 9.69 2.51 -13.28
C VAL A 43 9.11 3.72 -12.58
N ALA A 44 9.95 4.63 -12.12
CA ALA A 44 9.53 5.87 -11.47
C ALA A 44 10.06 7.09 -12.21
N TYR A 45 9.41 8.24 -12.05
CA TYR A 45 9.97 9.50 -12.50
C TYR A 45 10.01 10.56 -11.41
N ILE A 46 11.12 11.28 -11.38
CA ILE A 46 11.50 12.21 -10.34
C ILE A 46 11.57 13.62 -10.93
N ARG A 47 11.13 14.60 -10.15
CA ARG A 47 11.27 16.02 -10.51
C ARG A 47 12.71 16.47 -10.22
N PRO A 48 13.47 16.93 -11.23
CA PRO A 48 14.89 17.23 -11.04
C PRO A 48 15.19 18.36 -10.05
N ARG A 49 14.27 19.31 -9.88
CA ARG A 49 14.50 20.52 -9.08
C ARG A 49 14.58 20.26 -7.56
N ASP A 50 13.87 19.24 -7.08
CA ASP A 50 13.67 19.00 -5.64
C ASP A 50 13.68 17.51 -5.29
N GLY A 51 13.97 16.63 -6.26
CA GLY A 51 14.03 15.19 -6.02
C GLY A 51 12.69 14.54 -5.71
N LEU A 52 11.55 15.23 -5.86
CA LEU A 52 10.25 14.65 -5.56
C LEU A 52 9.92 13.50 -6.52
N VAL A 53 9.67 12.31 -5.95
CA VAL A 53 9.10 11.18 -6.69
C VAL A 53 7.69 11.58 -7.12
N CYS A 54 7.49 11.78 -8.41
CA CYS A 54 6.20 12.22 -8.93
C CYS A 54 5.25 11.06 -9.20
N ASP A 55 5.80 9.88 -9.52
CA ASP A 55 5.03 8.70 -9.90
C ASP A 55 5.91 7.45 -9.86
N VAL A 56 5.26 6.32 -9.58
CA VAL A 56 5.86 4.98 -9.55
C VAL A 56 4.92 4.03 -10.29
N MET A 57 5.34 3.57 -11.46
CA MET A 57 4.61 2.67 -12.34
C MET A 57 5.13 1.24 -12.14
N LEU A 58 4.31 0.42 -11.50
CA LEU A 58 4.63 -0.98 -11.22
C LEU A 58 4.62 -1.80 -12.51
N MET A 59 5.50 -2.78 -12.57
CA MET A 59 5.45 -3.83 -13.59
C MET A 59 4.29 -4.78 -13.27
N ASP A 60 3.47 -5.07 -14.27
CA ASP A 60 2.32 -5.97 -14.20
C ASP A 60 2.19 -6.77 -15.50
N THR A 61 1.18 -7.62 -15.60
CA THR A 61 1.00 -8.54 -16.73
C THR A 61 0.75 -7.85 -18.08
N ASP A 62 0.44 -6.55 -18.09
CA ASP A 62 0.31 -5.76 -19.34
C ASP A 62 1.41 -4.70 -19.48
N PHE A 63 2.53 -4.86 -18.76
CA PHE A 63 3.64 -3.93 -18.80
C PHE A 63 4.35 -3.97 -20.16
N LYS A 64 4.28 -2.88 -20.92
CA LYS A 64 4.85 -2.78 -22.27
C LYS A 64 5.66 -1.51 -22.45
N ILE A 65 6.66 -1.59 -23.32
CA ILE A 65 7.50 -0.46 -23.71
C ILE A 65 7.55 -0.36 -25.23
N GLU A 66 7.20 0.81 -25.75
CA GLU A 66 7.19 1.10 -27.18
C GLU A 66 7.99 2.38 -27.48
N THR A 67 8.61 2.40 -28.66
CA THR A 67 9.45 3.51 -29.13
C THR A 67 9.05 3.91 -30.55
N GLY A 68 9.43 5.12 -30.96
CA GLY A 68 9.24 5.60 -32.33
C GLY A 68 7.90 6.29 -32.58
N MET A 69 7.83 7.04 -33.69
CA MET A 69 6.70 7.94 -33.98
C MET A 69 5.38 7.18 -34.21
N GLY A 70 5.43 6.02 -34.86
CA GLY A 70 4.24 5.22 -35.16
C GLY A 70 3.53 4.71 -33.91
N ALA A 71 4.28 4.22 -32.91
CA ALA A 71 3.71 3.69 -31.67
C ALA A 71 3.37 4.79 -30.65
N THR A 72 4.23 5.81 -30.53
CA THR A 72 4.11 6.80 -29.44
C THR A 72 3.38 8.09 -29.83
N GLY A 73 3.27 8.37 -31.13
CA GLY A 73 2.76 9.66 -31.63
C GLY A 73 3.68 10.85 -31.34
N ALA A 74 4.93 10.62 -30.91
CA ALA A 74 5.89 11.66 -30.59
C ALA A 74 7.29 11.36 -31.18
N PRO A 75 8.02 12.37 -31.69
CA PRO A 75 9.39 12.19 -32.15
C PRO A 75 10.29 11.83 -30.96
N HIS A 76 11.09 10.78 -31.12
CA HIS A 76 11.95 10.20 -30.06
C HIS A 76 11.13 9.81 -28.81
N GLY A 77 9.88 9.40 -29.00
CA GLY A 77 9.00 8.98 -27.93
C GLY A 77 9.37 7.63 -27.34
N LEU A 78 9.11 7.49 -26.05
CA LEU A 78 9.15 6.28 -25.25
C LEU A 78 7.81 6.19 -24.51
N LEU A 79 6.99 5.20 -24.86
CA LEU A 79 5.70 4.93 -24.23
C LEU A 79 5.86 3.72 -23.31
N ILE A 80 5.55 3.90 -22.03
CA ILE A 80 5.52 2.84 -21.04
C ILE A 80 4.06 2.67 -20.60
N SER A 81 3.51 1.47 -20.71
CA SER A 81 2.12 1.17 -20.37
C SER A 81 2.04 0.00 -19.41
N ASN A 82 0.98 -0.05 -18.62
CA ASN A 82 0.64 -1.13 -17.71
C ASN A 82 -0.91 -1.21 -17.58
N LEU A 83 -1.45 -2.12 -16.78
CA LEU A 83 -2.90 -2.32 -16.64
C LEU A 83 -3.68 -1.06 -16.24
N SER A 84 -3.03 -0.12 -15.57
CA SER A 84 -3.68 1.07 -15.01
C SER A 84 -3.49 2.34 -15.84
N ARG A 85 -2.35 2.50 -16.54
CA ARG A 85 -2.01 3.79 -17.16
C ARG A 85 -0.94 3.72 -18.25
N ASN A 86 -0.80 4.84 -18.95
CA ASN A 86 0.26 5.12 -19.92
C ASN A 86 1.13 6.29 -19.45
N LEU A 87 2.45 6.13 -19.58
CA LEU A 87 3.46 7.15 -19.37
C LEU A 87 4.18 7.41 -20.71
N LEU A 88 3.97 8.61 -21.26
CA LEU A 88 4.68 9.05 -22.44
C LEU A 88 5.86 9.95 -22.04
N ALA A 89 7.06 9.54 -22.42
CA ALA A 89 8.29 10.29 -22.29
C ALA A 89 8.85 10.66 -23.67
N LYS A 90 9.45 11.84 -23.78
CA LYS A 90 10.24 12.25 -24.96
C LYS A 90 11.73 12.24 -24.61
N CYS A 91 12.50 11.45 -25.36
CA CYS A 91 13.95 11.40 -25.29
C CYS A 91 14.57 12.45 -26.22
N TRP A 92 15.88 12.71 -26.08
CA TRP A 92 16.58 13.68 -26.94
C TRP A 92 17.01 13.12 -28.29
N THR A 93 17.13 11.80 -28.43
CA THR A 93 17.37 11.10 -29.70
C THR A 93 16.61 9.78 -29.73
N SER A 94 16.36 9.26 -30.95
CA SER A 94 15.77 7.92 -31.13
C SER A 94 16.66 6.84 -30.52
N ARG A 95 17.99 6.95 -30.70
CA ARG A 95 18.96 6.03 -30.08
C ARG A 95 18.77 5.95 -28.57
N LYS A 96 18.56 7.09 -27.90
CA LYS A 96 18.33 7.11 -26.45
C LYS A 96 16.98 6.54 -26.03
N ALA A 97 15.95 6.68 -26.85
CA ALA A 97 14.68 6.00 -26.61
C ALA A 97 14.87 4.47 -26.64
N GLU A 98 15.61 3.95 -27.63
CA GLU A 98 15.94 2.51 -27.73
C GLU A 98 16.83 2.03 -26.57
N GLU A 99 17.85 2.80 -26.18
CA GLU A 99 18.69 2.46 -25.02
C GLU A 99 17.86 2.38 -23.72
N TRP A 100 16.89 3.27 -23.54
CA TRP A 100 15.97 3.22 -22.41
C TRP A 100 15.04 2.02 -22.48
N LYS A 101 14.46 1.74 -23.65
CA LYS A 101 13.62 0.56 -23.87
C LYS A 101 14.37 -0.72 -23.51
N ALA A 102 15.56 -0.93 -24.08
CA ALA A 102 16.39 -2.10 -23.80
C ALA A 102 16.75 -2.22 -22.31
N SER A 103 17.02 -1.10 -21.64
CA SER A 103 17.33 -1.09 -20.20
C SER A 103 16.12 -1.49 -19.34
N ILE A 104 14.92 -1.05 -19.70
CA ILE A 104 13.68 -1.42 -18.99
C ILE A 104 13.32 -2.89 -19.27
N GLU A 105 13.41 -3.34 -20.51
CA GLU A 105 13.16 -4.74 -20.90
C GLU A 105 14.15 -5.71 -20.21
N THR A 106 15.40 -5.28 -20.05
CA THR A 106 16.38 -6.03 -19.24
C THR A 106 15.93 -6.12 -17.79
N ALA A 107 15.46 -5.03 -17.17
CA ALA A 107 14.97 -5.06 -15.79
C ALA A 107 13.73 -5.95 -15.62
N VAL A 108 12.84 -5.97 -16.61
CA VAL A 108 11.68 -6.87 -16.66
C VAL A 108 12.12 -8.34 -16.76
N SER A 109 13.14 -8.66 -17.53
CA SER A 109 13.53 -10.05 -17.80
C SER A 109 14.49 -10.66 -16.78
N THR A 110 15.39 -9.86 -16.20
CA THR A 110 16.54 -10.36 -15.40
C THR A 110 16.37 -10.20 -13.88
N GLY A 111 15.23 -9.70 -13.41
CA GLY A 111 14.96 -9.46 -11.99
C GLY A 111 13.56 -9.87 -11.54
N MET A 112 13.13 -9.27 -10.42
CA MET A 112 11.78 -9.45 -9.85
C MET A 112 10.66 -9.05 -10.82
N GLY A 113 10.93 -8.22 -11.83
CA GLY A 113 9.95 -7.82 -12.83
C GLY A 113 9.35 -9.00 -13.59
N SER A 114 10.10 -10.09 -13.75
CA SER A 114 9.61 -11.28 -14.43
C SER A 114 8.54 -12.02 -13.63
N ASP A 115 8.55 -11.88 -12.30
CA ASP A 115 7.53 -12.45 -11.40
C ASP A 115 6.16 -11.79 -11.62
N TYR A 116 6.15 -10.51 -12.00
CA TYR A 116 4.94 -9.69 -12.12
C TYR A 116 4.43 -9.53 -13.56
N THR A 117 5.29 -9.74 -14.56
CA THR A 117 4.94 -9.57 -15.99
C THR A 117 4.54 -10.87 -16.68
N LYS A 118 4.88 -12.03 -16.11
CA LYS A 118 4.48 -13.34 -16.64
C LYS A 118 3.11 -13.76 -16.13
N LYS A 119 2.47 -14.68 -16.86
CA LYS A 119 1.22 -15.30 -16.43
C LYS A 119 1.49 -16.26 -15.27
N ASN A 120 0.94 -15.96 -14.10
CA ASN A 120 1.03 -16.84 -12.93
C ASN A 120 -0.24 -17.70 -12.76
N ARG A 121 -0.15 -18.68 -11.86
CA ARG A 121 -1.29 -19.54 -11.48
C ARG A 121 -2.50 -18.68 -11.09
N PHE A 122 -3.69 -19.08 -11.54
CA PHE A 122 -4.96 -18.37 -11.33
C PHE A 122 -5.00 -16.92 -11.85
N ASN A 123 -4.12 -16.57 -12.80
CA ASN A 123 -3.94 -15.18 -13.25
C ASN A 123 -3.57 -14.21 -12.11
N SER A 124 -2.94 -14.71 -11.06
CA SER A 124 -2.40 -13.89 -9.97
C SER A 124 -1.31 -12.93 -10.48
N PHE A 125 -1.18 -11.77 -9.86
CA PHE A 125 -0.03 -10.89 -10.11
C PHE A 125 1.27 -11.47 -9.52
N ALA A 126 1.17 -12.36 -8.53
CA ALA A 126 2.31 -12.96 -7.85
C ALA A 126 2.50 -14.44 -8.22
N PRO A 127 3.74 -14.91 -8.38
CA PRO A 127 4.05 -16.32 -8.62
C PRO A 127 3.93 -17.15 -7.33
N VAL A 128 3.97 -18.48 -7.47
CA VAL A 128 4.08 -19.39 -6.33
C VAL A 128 5.47 -19.23 -5.69
N ARG A 129 5.51 -19.03 -4.37
CA ARG A 129 6.76 -18.99 -3.59
C ARG A 129 6.88 -20.27 -2.76
N GLU A 130 7.66 -21.23 -3.25
CA GLU A 130 7.90 -22.47 -2.53
C GLU A 130 8.69 -22.23 -1.22
N LYS A 131 8.50 -23.13 -0.24
CA LYS A 131 9.22 -23.10 1.05
C LYS A 131 9.03 -21.79 1.85
N SER A 132 7.90 -21.11 1.65
CA SER A 132 7.52 -19.96 2.46
C SER A 132 7.07 -20.41 3.84
N TYR A 133 7.60 -19.78 4.90
CA TYR A 133 7.07 -19.99 6.24
C TYR A 133 5.67 -19.36 6.34
N ALA A 134 4.71 -20.13 6.81
CA ALA A 134 3.34 -19.66 7.05
C ALA A 134 2.86 -20.15 8.42
N LYS A 135 2.18 -19.27 9.14
CA LYS A 135 1.52 -19.58 10.40
C LYS A 135 0.07 -19.11 10.31
N TRP A 136 -0.85 -19.99 10.69
CA TRP A 136 -2.26 -19.65 10.80
C TRP A 136 -2.60 -19.25 12.24
N PHE A 137 -3.64 -18.43 12.38
CA PHE A 137 -4.18 -17.96 13.65
C PHE A 137 -5.68 -18.24 13.66
N ILE A 138 -6.15 -18.77 14.78
CA ILE A 138 -7.59 -18.85 15.09
C ILE A 138 -7.85 -17.75 16.12
N ASP A 139 -8.93 -17.01 15.88
CA ASP A 139 -9.38 -15.84 16.64
C ASP A 139 -8.41 -14.66 16.70
N GLY A 140 -8.86 -13.56 17.29
CA GLY A 140 -8.12 -12.30 17.36
C GLY A 140 -7.00 -12.28 18.40
N SER A 141 -7.11 -13.04 19.49
CA SER A 141 -6.14 -12.98 20.60
C SER A 141 -4.73 -13.36 20.17
N SER A 142 -4.59 -14.51 19.49
CA SER A 142 -3.30 -15.00 19.02
C SER A 142 -2.75 -14.16 17.85
N TYR A 143 -3.63 -13.71 16.96
CA TYR A 143 -3.30 -12.83 15.83
C TYR A 143 -2.78 -11.48 16.30
N PHE A 144 -3.51 -10.77 17.15
CA PHE A 144 -3.12 -9.45 17.64
C PHE A 144 -1.84 -9.49 18.47
N SER A 145 -1.62 -10.54 19.26
CA SER A 145 -0.37 -10.71 20.00
C SER A 145 0.84 -10.82 19.07
N ALA A 146 0.71 -11.60 17.98
CA ALA A 146 1.76 -11.75 16.98
C ALA A 146 2.00 -10.47 16.17
N VAL A 147 0.92 -9.75 15.79
CA VAL A 147 1.02 -8.43 15.16
C VAL A 147 1.74 -7.44 16.08
N ALA A 148 1.42 -7.43 17.38
CA ALA A 148 2.08 -6.55 18.35
C ALA A 148 3.60 -6.76 18.41
N GLU A 149 4.03 -8.03 18.42
CA GLU A 149 5.45 -8.38 18.43
C GLU A 149 6.15 -7.97 17.15
N ALA A 150 5.51 -8.21 15.99
CA ALA A 150 6.06 -7.80 14.71
C ALA A 150 6.20 -6.28 14.61
N LEU A 151 5.17 -5.52 14.98
CA LEU A 151 5.21 -4.06 14.99
C LEU A 151 6.32 -3.53 15.91
N GLU A 152 6.43 -4.07 17.13
CA GLU A 152 7.48 -3.65 18.08
C GLU A 152 8.89 -3.91 17.51
N SER A 153 9.06 -4.99 16.75
CA SER A 153 10.34 -5.38 16.14
C SER A 153 10.75 -4.55 14.91
N ALA A 154 9.81 -3.81 14.30
CA ALA A 154 10.02 -3.10 13.03
C ALA A 154 11.23 -2.16 13.05
N LYS A 155 11.95 -2.07 11.92
CA LYS A 155 13.17 -1.25 11.78
C LYS A 155 13.12 -0.23 10.66
N GLU A 156 12.35 -0.49 9.61
CA GLU A 156 12.35 0.32 8.40
C GLU A 156 10.94 0.84 8.07
N GLU A 157 9.99 -0.08 7.88
CA GLU A 157 8.70 0.25 7.30
C GLU A 157 7.57 -0.62 7.88
N ILE A 158 6.41 0.00 8.09
CA ILE A 158 5.16 -0.67 8.44
C ILE A 158 4.10 -0.25 7.42
N PHE A 159 3.48 -1.22 6.76
CA PHE A 159 2.31 -1.00 5.89
C PHE A 159 1.08 -1.61 6.52
N ILE A 160 -0.01 -0.85 6.60
CA ILE A 160 -1.29 -1.32 7.13
C ILE A 160 -2.40 -1.01 6.12
N THR A 161 -3.24 -2.00 5.85
CA THR A 161 -4.53 -1.81 5.17
C THR A 161 -5.63 -2.31 6.10
N ASP A 162 -6.69 -1.55 6.23
CA ASP A 162 -7.86 -1.95 7.02
C ASP A 162 -9.13 -1.39 6.40
N TRP A 163 -10.20 -2.18 6.46
CA TRP A 163 -11.55 -1.69 6.17
C TRP A 163 -12.02 -0.78 7.29
N TRP A 164 -11.69 -1.13 8.53
CA TRP A 164 -11.92 -0.29 9.71
C TRP A 164 -10.76 -0.42 10.69
N LEU A 165 -10.15 0.70 11.08
CA LEU A 165 -9.06 0.75 12.05
C LEU A 165 -9.49 1.61 13.24
N SER A 166 -9.34 1.08 14.46
CA SER A 166 -9.59 1.82 15.71
C SER A 166 -8.25 2.05 16.43
N PRO A 167 -7.72 3.29 16.48
CA PRO A 167 -6.38 3.56 17.01
C PRO A 167 -6.14 3.10 18.45
N GLU A 168 -7.18 3.12 19.28
CA GLU A 168 -7.07 2.91 20.72
C GLU A 168 -7.29 1.46 21.17
N ILE A 169 -7.33 0.48 20.25
CA ILE A 169 -7.41 -0.94 20.66
C ILE A 169 -6.13 -1.41 21.33
N TYR A 170 -6.28 -2.40 22.22
CA TYR A 170 -5.18 -3.12 22.83
C TYR A 170 -4.88 -4.41 22.04
N LEU A 171 -3.65 -4.54 21.56
CA LEU A 171 -3.20 -5.72 20.83
C LEU A 171 -2.90 -6.90 21.75
N LYS A 172 -2.48 -6.62 22.99
CA LYS A 172 -2.34 -7.60 24.08
C LYS A 172 -3.22 -7.18 25.25
N ARG A 173 -3.99 -8.12 25.80
CA ARG A 173 -4.86 -7.92 26.98
C ARG A 173 -4.23 -8.59 28.20
N HIS A 174 -4.63 -8.16 29.40
CA HIS A 174 -4.16 -8.70 30.69
C HIS A 174 -2.66 -8.55 30.96
N THR A 175 -2.02 -7.50 30.40
CA THR A 175 -0.63 -7.16 30.69
C THR A 175 -0.56 -6.06 31.76
N MET A 176 0.44 -6.07 32.65
CA MET A 176 0.57 -5.01 33.68
C MET A 176 0.73 -3.59 33.09
N ASP A 177 1.34 -3.47 31.91
CA ASP A 177 1.46 -2.21 31.16
C ASP A 177 0.50 -2.20 29.98
N TRP A 178 -0.73 -1.75 30.22
CA TRP A 178 -1.82 -1.77 29.25
C TRP A 178 -1.54 -0.81 28.08
N ASN A 179 -0.98 0.37 28.36
CA ASN A 179 -0.74 1.39 27.33
C ASN A 179 0.40 1.02 26.38
N ARG A 180 1.37 0.20 26.80
CA ARG A 180 2.45 -0.27 25.91
C ARG A 180 1.94 -0.94 24.65
N TRP A 181 0.88 -1.74 24.77
CA TRP A 181 0.34 -2.56 23.68
C TRP A 181 -0.89 -1.96 23.01
N ARG A 182 -1.22 -0.70 23.28
CA ARG A 182 -2.24 0.03 22.53
C ARG A 182 -1.70 0.38 21.13
N LEU A 183 -2.49 0.15 20.09
CA LEU A 183 -2.04 0.23 18.70
C LEU A 183 -1.41 1.59 18.36
N ASP A 184 -2.11 2.68 18.65
CA ASP A 184 -1.59 4.04 18.47
C ASP A 184 -0.26 4.28 19.19
N LYS A 185 -0.08 3.75 20.39
CA LYS A 185 1.14 3.88 21.18
C LYS A 185 2.30 3.08 20.62
N VAL A 186 2.05 1.87 20.11
CA VAL A 186 3.07 1.07 19.40
C VAL A 186 3.53 1.84 18.15
N LEU A 187 2.59 2.26 17.29
CA LEU A 187 2.91 2.99 16.07
C LEU A 187 3.64 4.31 16.34
N GLU A 188 3.20 5.07 17.35
CA GLU A 188 3.86 6.32 17.76
C GLU A 188 5.32 6.08 18.17
N ARG A 189 5.60 5.06 19.00
CA ARG A 189 6.98 4.73 19.41
C ARG A 189 7.84 4.36 18.22
N LYS A 190 7.35 3.46 17.35
CA LYS A 190 8.10 3.02 16.17
C LYS A 190 8.36 4.16 15.19
N ALA A 191 7.37 5.04 14.99
CA ALA A 191 7.54 6.20 14.15
C ALA A 191 8.60 7.17 14.70
N LYS A 192 8.64 7.38 16.03
CA LYS A 192 9.69 8.17 16.72
C LYS A 192 11.08 7.55 16.63
N GLU A 193 11.18 6.23 16.51
CA GLU A 193 12.43 5.51 16.24
C GLU A 193 12.88 5.61 14.76
N GLY A 194 12.10 6.26 13.89
CA GLY A 194 12.42 6.47 12.48
C GLY A 194 11.76 5.49 11.52
N VAL A 195 10.93 4.55 12.00
CA VAL A 195 10.17 3.62 11.15
C VAL A 195 9.12 4.39 10.38
N LYS A 196 9.03 4.20 9.06
CA LYS A 196 8.01 4.83 8.22
C LYS A 196 6.74 3.99 8.22
N ILE A 197 5.61 4.62 8.55
CA ILE A 197 4.34 3.94 8.69
C ILE A 197 3.38 4.47 7.64
N PHE A 198 2.90 3.59 6.77
CA PHE A 198 1.95 3.94 5.72
C PHE A 198 0.66 3.15 5.90
N ILE A 199 -0.46 3.85 6.01
CA ILE A 199 -1.76 3.24 6.25
C ILE A 199 -2.72 3.60 5.12
N LEU A 200 -3.36 2.59 4.53
CA LEU A 200 -4.47 2.76 3.59
C LEU A 200 -5.77 2.34 4.28
N LEU A 201 -6.67 3.30 4.47
CA LEU A 201 -7.98 3.05 5.05
C LEU A 201 -9.06 3.10 3.96
N TYR A 202 -10.07 2.24 4.09
CA TYR A 202 -11.31 2.46 3.39
C TYR A 202 -11.91 3.81 3.82
N LYS A 203 -12.25 4.64 2.84
CA LYS A 203 -13.03 5.86 3.04
C LYS A 203 -14.49 5.49 2.86
N GLU A 204 -15.23 5.52 3.96
CA GLU A 204 -16.64 5.23 4.02
C GLU A 204 -17.53 6.38 3.54
N MET A 205 -18.73 6.02 3.10
CA MET A 205 -19.85 6.96 3.06
C MET A 205 -20.36 7.17 4.49
N SER A 206 -19.99 8.28 5.11
CA SER A 206 -20.27 8.56 6.53
C SER A 206 -21.76 8.58 6.90
N VAL A 207 -22.65 8.74 5.93
CA VAL A 207 -24.11 8.66 6.13
C VAL A 207 -24.61 7.21 6.27
N ALA A 208 -23.83 6.23 5.81
CA ALA A 208 -24.21 4.82 5.79
C ALA A 208 -23.40 3.97 6.77
N LEU A 209 -22.18 4.38 7.13
CA LEU A 209 -21.27 3.60 7.96
C LEU A 209 -20.61 4.48 9.03
N ASN A 210 -20.53 3.93 10.25
CA ASN A 210 -19.98 4.60 11.44
C ASN A 210 -18.56 4.13 11.79
N ILE A 211 -17.72 3.87 10.79
CA ILE A 211 -16.32 3.44 11.02
C ILE A 211 -15.36 4.61 11.29
N SER A 212 -15.76 5.84 10.94
CA SER A 212 -15.04 7.09 11.22
C SER A 212 -13.57 7.07 10.77
N SER A 213 -13.27 6.67 9.53
CA SER A 213 -11.88 6.59 9.05
C SER A 213 -11.15 7.94 9.11
N ILE A 214 -11.90 9.06 9.06
CA ILE A 214 -11.33 10.39 9.22
C ILE A 214 -10.77 10.61 10.63
N TYR A 215 -11.43 10.08 11.67
CA TYR A 215 -10.95 10.16 13.03
C TYR A 215 -9.65 9.38 13.18
N SER A 216 -9.63 8.11 12.73
CA SER A 216 -8.44 7.26 12.80
C SER A 216 -7.26 7.89 12.06
N LYS A 217 -7.51 8.49 10.90
CA LYS A 217 -6.49 9.26 10.17
C LYS A 217 -5.92 10.41 11.00
N HIS A 218 -6.77 11.23 11.62
CA HIS A 218 -6.32 12.40 12.37
C HIS A 218 -5.51 12.01 13.60
N ILE A 219 -6.00 11.04 14.38
CA ILE A 219 -5.32 10.59 15.61
C ILE A 219 -3.93 10.06 15.30
N LEU A 220 -3.82 9.12 14.37
CA LEU A 220 -2.55 8.47 14.05
C LEU A 220 -1.58 9.42 13.33
N SER A 221 -2.05 10.22 12.36
CA SER A 221 -1.16 11.17 11.66
C SER A 221 -0.64 12.26 12.59
N LYS A 222 -1.39 12.66 13.63
CA LYS A 222 -0.97 13.68 14.59
C LYS A 222 0.16 13.18 15.50
N ALA A 223 0.23 11.88 15.77
CA ALA A 223 1.20 11.31 16.69
C ALA A 223 2.66 11.48 16.22
N CYS A 224 2.90 11.37 14.91
CA CYS A 224 4.21 11.55 14.28
C CYS A 224 4.03 11.86 12.78
N PRO A 225 3.66 13.11 12.42
CA PRO A 225 3.24 13.48 11.06
C PRO A 225 4.35 13.32 10.01
N GLU A 226 5.61 13.29 10.40
CA GLU A 226 6.77 13.08 9.56
C GLU A 226 6.83 11.64 9.02
N ASN A 227 6.55 10.64 9.86
CA ASN A 227 6.74 9.23 9.56
C ASN A 227 5.44 8.43 9.44
N ILE A 228 4.30 8.92 9.97
CA ILE A 228 2.99 8.30 9.83
C ILE A 228 2.21 8.99 8.71
N LYS A 229 1.98 8.28 7.60
CA LYS A 229 1.25 8.78 6.42
C LYS A 229 0.02 7.93 6.17
N ILE A 230 -1.14 8.58 6.10
CA ILE A 230 -2.43 7.89 5.96
C ILE A 230 -3.20 8.38 4.75
N LEU A 231 -3.53 7.44 3.87
CA LEU A 231 -4.42 7.63 2.73
C LEU A 231 -5.78 7.01 3.04
N ARG A 232 -6.83 7.65 2.53
CA ARG A 232 -8.20 7.12 2.57
C ARG A 232 -8.73 7.08 1.15
N HIS A 233 -9.39 5.99 0.76
CA HIS A 233 -9.93 5.80 -0.59
C HIS A 233 -11.14 4.84 -0.55
N PRO A 234 -12.15 4.98 -1.43
CA PRO A 234 -12.31 5.94 -2.53
C PRO A 234 -12.91 7.29 -2.13
N ASP A 235 -12.76 8.30 -2.99
CA ASP A 235 -13.59 9.50 -2.91
C ASP A 235 -14.96 9.25 -3.57
N HIS A 236 -16.03 9.67 -2.90
CA HIS A 236 -17.43 9.45 -3.34
C HIS A 236 -18.03 10.66 -4.08
N GLY A 237 -17.19 11.48 -4.73
CA GLY A 237 -17.66 12.60 -5.56
C GLY A 237 -18.42 12.14 -6.81
N ALA A 238 -18.79 13.07 -7.70
CA ALA A 238 -19.45 12.74 -8.96
C ALA A 238 -18.60 11.74 -9.79
N GLY A 239 -19.18 10.59 -10.12
CA GLY A 239 -18.47 9.48 -10.81
C GLY A 239 -17.56 8.64 -9.91
N GLY A 240 -17.60 8.85 -8.58
CA GLY A 240 -16.85 8.08 -7.59
C GLY A 240 -17.43 6.69 -7.34
N VAL A 241 -16.64 5.85 -6.67
CA VAL A 241 -17.03 4.48 -6.29
C VAL A 241 -17.94 4.54 -5.08
N LEU A 242 -19.17 4.03 -5.17
CA LEU A 242 -20.17 4.11 -4.09
C LEU A 242 -20.35 2.80 -3.31
N LEU A 243 -20.35 1.66 -4.01
CA LEU A 243 -20.74 0.37 -3.41
C LEU A 243 -19.55 -0.53 -3.05
N TRP A 244 -18.38 -0.29 -3.63
CA TRP A 244 -17.19 -1.12 -3.40
C TRP A 244 -16.29 -0.51 -2.33
N ALA A 245 -15.58 -1.36 -1.61
CA ALA A 245 -14.68 -0.98 -0.52
C ALA A 245 -13.32 -1.63 -0.68
N HIS A 246 -12.31 -0.99 -0.10
CA HIS A 246 -11.05 -1.66 0.23
C HIS A 246 -11.31 -2.52 1.45
N HIS A 247 -11.22 -3.84 1.31
CA HIS A 247 -11.66 -4.78 2.34
C HIS A 247 -10.52 -5.68 2.85
N GLU A 248 -9.35 -5.59 2.23
CA GLU A 248 -8.15 -6.31 2.61
C GLU A 248 -7.60 -5.82 3.95
N LYS A 249 -7.36 -6.77 4.86
CA LYS A 249 -6.70 -6.51 6.14
C LYS A 249 -5.29 -7.04 6.07
N ILE A 250 -4.31 -6.15 6.03
CA ILE A 250 -2.91 -6.49 5.86
C ILE A 250 -2.08 -5.68 6.84
N VAL A 251 -1.16 -6.35 7.54
CA VAL A 251 -0.05 -5.70 8.24
C VAL A 251 1.24 -6.26 7.68
N CYS A 252 2.08 -5.42 7.08
CA CYS A 252 3.38 -5.82 6.54
C CYS A 252 4.48 -5.04 7.24
N VAL A 253 5.44 -5.76 7.84
CA VAL A 253 6.57 -5.21 8.58
C VAL A 253 7.85 -5.46 7.81
N ASP A 254 8.60 -4.39 7.56
CA ASP A 254 9.90 -4.34 6.88
C ASP A 254 9.93 -5.09 5.54
N GLN A 255 8.77 -5.23 4.89
CA GLN A 255 8.58 -6.02 3.67
C GLN A 255 9.05 -7.49 3.79
N LYS A 256 9.08 -8.02 5.02
CA LYS A 256 9.60 -9.37 5.34
C LYS A 256 8.55 -10.26 6.01
N VAL A 257 7.71 -9.68 6.86
CA VAL A 257 6.63 -10.39 7.56
C VAL A 257 5.31 -9.75 7.21
N ALA A 258 4.36 -10.54 6.70
CA ALA A 258 3.03 -10.08 6.37
C ALA A 258 1.96 -10.90 7.10
N PHE A 259 1.01 -10.20 7.68
CA PHE A 259 -0.22 -10.73 8.24
C PHE A 259 -1.35 -10.40 7.26
N LEU A 260 -2.20 -11.38 6.96
CA LEU A 260 -3.40 -11.20 6.16
C LEU A 260 -4.52 -12.13 6.64
N GLY A 261 -5.76 -11.71 6.49
CA GLY A 261 -6.92 -12.50 6.88
C GLY A 261 -8.20 -11.70 6.99
N GLY A 262 -9.11 -12.15 7.86
CA GLY A 262 -10.42 -11.52 8.09
C GLY A 262 -10.47 -10.53 9.27
N ILE A 263 -9.35 -10.32 9.98
CA ILE A 263 -9.32 -9.59 11.26
C ILE A 263 -8.77 -8.17 11.03
N ASP A 264 -9.66 -7.17 11.07
CA ASP A 264 -9.27 -5.75 11.08
C ASP A 264 -8.64 -5.37 12.44
N LEU A 265 -7.77 -4.35 12.44
CA LEU A 265 -7.25 -3.73 13.67
C LEU A 265 -8.28 -2.76 14.30
N CYS A 266 -9.44 -3.26 14.73
CA CYS A 266 -10.48 -2.44 15.34
C CYS A 266 -11.30 -3.15 16.43
N TYR A 267 -12.26 -2.42 17.01
CA TYR A 267 -13.12 -2.91 18.09
C TYR A 267 -13.90 -4.18 17.70
N GLY A 268 -14.14 -5.02 18.70
CA GLY A 268 -14.93 -6.26 18.57
C GLY A 268 -14.23 -7.43 17.88
N ARG A 269 -12.97 -7.29 17.45
CA ARG A 269 -12.22 -8.36 16.75
C ARG A 269 -11.37 -9.23 17.65
N TRP A 270 -11.02 -8.73 18.84
CA TRP A 270 -10.23 -9.51 19.79
C TRP A 270 -11.20 -10.45 20.48
N ASP A 271 -10.89 -11.74 20.37
CA ASP A 271 -11.55 -12.82 21.09
C ASP A 271 -10.54 -13.95 21.27
N ASP A 272 -10.80 -14.84 22.22
CA ASP A 272 -10.09 -16.10 22.37
C ASP A 272 -11.07 -17.27 22.20
N ALA A 273 -10.56 -18.49 22.24
CA ALA A 273 -11.37 -19.69 22.01
C ALA A 273 -12.49 -19.90 23.05
N GLN A 274 -12.54 -19.12 24.13
CA GLN A 274 -13.63 -19.19 25.12
C GLN A 274 -14.88 -18.44 24.64
N HIS A 275 -14.77 -17.52 23.67
CA HIS A 275 -15.88 -16.75 23.11
C HIS A 275 -16.83 -16.19 24.19
N LYS A 276 -16.24 -15.53 25.19
CA LYS A 276 -16.98 -15.13 26.39
C LYS A 276 -18.09 -14.14 26.03
N LEU A 277 -19.29 -14.42 26.52
CA LEU A 277 -20.44 -13.52 26.38
C LEU A 277 -20.39 -12.34 27.35
N THR A 278 -19.59 -12.44 28.41
CA THR A 278 -19.50 -11.43 29.48
C THR A 278 -18.05 -11.10 29.81
N ASP A 279 -17.80 -9.83 30.10
CA ASP A 279 -16.50 -9.29 30.55
C ASP A 279 -16.69 -8.43 31.80
N LEU A 280 -17.27 -9.02 32.84
CA LEU A 280 -17.65 -8.31 34.07
C LEU A 280 -16.48 -8.15 35.07
N GLY A 281 -15.28 -8.64 34.73
CA GLY A 281 -14.18 -8.80 35.68
C GLY A 281 -14.46 -9.90 36.72
N CYS A 282 -13.61 -10.01 37.74
CA CYS A 282 -13.85 -10.87 38.91
C CYS A 282 -15.07 -10.33 39.69
N VAL A 283 -16.28 -10.65 39.24
CA VAL A 283 -17.48 -10.51 40.07
C VAL A 283 -17.43 -11.64 41.09
N ILE A 284 -16.82 -11.35 42.24
CA ILE A 284 -17.03 -12.16 43.43
C ILE A 284 -18.45 -11.82 43.89
N TYR A 285 -19.40 -12.73 43.65
CA TYR A 285 -20.64 -12.70 44.40
C TYR A 285 -20.29 -13.06 45.84
N ASP A 286 -20.35 -12.09 46.74
CA ASP A 286 -20.33 -12.37 48.17
C ASP A 286 -21.61 -13.13 48.51
N HIS A 287 -21.54 -14.46 48.51
CA HIS A 287 -22.60 -15.30 49.08
C HIS A 287 -22.50 -15.23 50.60
N GLY A 288 -22.99 -14.12 51.16
CA GLY A 288 -22.71 -13.79 52.55
C GLY A 288 -23.69 -12.84 53.21
N THR A 289 -24.99 -13.11 53.19
CA THR A 289 -25.82 -12.99 54.42
C THR A 289 -27.19 -13.64 54.21
N SER A 290 -27.36 -14.80 54.82
CA SER A 290 -28.67 -15.31 55.21
C SER A 290 -29.34 -14.28 56.11
N VAL A 291 -30.48 -13.76 55.66
CA VAL A 291 -31.44 -13.09 56.54
C VAL A 291 -32.05 -14.19 57.41
N GLN A 292 -31.71 -14.19 58.70
CA GLN A 292 -32.62 -14.65 59.75
C GLN A 292 -33.38 -13.44 60.29
#